data_AF-I3I6E7-F1
#
_entry.id   AF-I3I6E7-F1
#
_cell.length_a   1.000
_cell.length_b   1.000
_cell.length_c   1.000
_cell.angle_alpha   90.00
_cell.angle_beta   90.00
_cell.angle_gamma   90.00
#
_symmetry.space_group_name_H-M   'P 1'
#
loop_
_entity.id
_entity.type
_entity.pdbx_description
1 polymer ?
#
loop_
_entity_poly.entity_id
_entity_poly.type
_entity_poly.pdbx_seq_one_letter_code
_entity_poly.pdbx_strand_id
1 'polypeptide(L)'
;MKGTNTAVVGIGVDKQGIPFVAAKEIVVEPGQKILFAGPDEFIVTFKNKKSPNRKISNPSRAGVVKIEVPVEIFLQSEFVEEYRKNGQLKFNYGVIVNGKELDPEIIVRRK
;
A
#
# COMPACT_ATOMS: atom_id res chain seq x y z
N MET A 1 -0.37 -17.82 4.26
CA MET A 1 -0.61 -18.30 2.88
C MET A 1 0.75 -18.47 2.19
N LYS A 2 1.23 -19.72 2.04
CA LYS A 2 2.33 -20.04 1.11
C LYS A 2 1.67 -20.33 -0.23
N GLY A 3 1.63 -19.36 -1.15
CA GLY A 3 0.99 -19.58 -2.45
C GLY A 3 1.15 -18.42 -3.42
N THR A 4 1.14 -17.18 -2.93
CA THR A 4 1.27 -15.99 -3.78
C THR A 4 2.15 -14.95 -3.12
N ASN A 5 3.19 -14.51 -3.83
CA ASN A 5 4.08 -13.42 -3.42
C ASN A 5 3.40 -12.03 -3.58
N THR A 6 2.08 -11.97 -3.36
CA THR A 6 1.25 -10.82 -3.67
C THR A 6 0.07 -10.73 -2.70
N ALA A 7 -0.04 -9.61 -2.00
CA ALA A 7 -1.24 -9.22 -1.27
C ALA A 7 -2.19 -8.48 -2.22
N VAL A 8 -3.46 -8.87 -2.26
CA VAL A 8 -4.47 -8.23 -3.09
C VAL A 8 -5.39 -7.40 -2.20
N VAL A 9 -5.61 -6.16 -2.60
CA VAL A 9 -6.43 -5.17 -1.89
C VAL A 9 -7.55 -4.75 -2.83
N GLY A 10 -8.78 -5.16 -2.49
CA GLY A 10 -9.97 -4.69 -3.19
C GLY A 10 -10.34 -3.29 -2.72
N ILE A 11 -10.54 -2.38 -3.68
CA ILE A 11 -11.09 -1.04 -3.48
C ILE A 11 -12.51 -1.04 -4.03
N GLY A 12 -13.47 -0.73 -3.18
CA GLY A 12 -14.87 -0.54 -3.55
C GLY A 12 -15.29 0.91 -3.35
N VAL A 13 -16.46 1.24 -3.87
CA VAL A 13 -17.11 2.54 -3.70
C VAL A 13 -18.53 2.29 -3.22
N ASP A 14 -18.96 3.00 -2.19
CA ASP A 14 -20.32 2.89 -1.68
C ASP A 14 -21.33 3.70 -2.52
N LYS A 15 -22.62 3.64 -2.12
CA LYS A 15 -23.70 4.38 -2.81
C LYS A 15 -23.53 5.91 -2.78
N GLN A 16 -22.70 6.43 -1.88
CA GLN A 16 -22.39 7.85 -1.75
C GLN A 16 -21.11 8.23 -2.50
N GLY A 17 -20.45 7.29 -3.19
CA GLY A 17 -19.18 7.54 -3.87
C GLY A 17 -17.95 7.48 -2.96
N ILE A 18 -18.08 7.02 -1.71
CA ILE A 18 -16.98 6.96 -0.74
C ILE A 18 -16.17 5.68 -0.96
N PRO A 19 -14.84 5.76 -1.07
CA PRO A 19 -14.01 4.58 -1.20
C PRO A 19 -13.95 3.78 0.10
N PHE A 20 -13.95 2.45 -0.01
CA PHE A 20 -13.63 1.53 1.08
C PHE A 20 -12.65 0.46 0.60
N VAL A 21 -11.82 -0.04 1.50
CA VAL A 21 -10.93 -1.17 1.23
C VAL A 21 -11.45 -2.44 1.91
N ALA A 22 -11.33 -3.58 1.24
CA ALA A 22 -11.75 -4.87 1.77
C ALA A 22 -10.93 -5.32 3.01
N ALA A 23 -9.69 -4.84 3.13
CA ALA A 23 -8.81 -5.11 4.26
C ALA A 23 -8.35 -3.79 4.89
N LYS A 24 -8.66 -3.60 6.19
CA LYS A 24 -8.27 -2.40 6.95
C LYS A 24 -6.76 -2.29 7.19
N GLU A 25 -6.08 -3.43 7.25
CA GLU A 25 -4.65 -3.53 7.52
C GLU A 25 -4.02 -4.49 6.51
N ILE A 26 -2.96 -4.05 5.84
CA ILE A 26 -2.23 -4.86 4.87
C ILE A 26 -0.88 -5.18 5.47
N VAL A 27 -0.66 -6.44 5.81
CA VAL A 27 0.63 -6.92 6.32
C VAL A 27 1.35 -7.67 5.21
N VAL A 28 2.55 -7.22 4.85
CA VAL A 28 3.40 -7.83 3.82
C VAL A 28 4.84 -7.98 4.26
N GLU A 29 5.55 -8.87 3.59
CA GLU A 29 6.98 -9.12 3.78
C GLU A 29 7.80 -8.41 2.69
N PRO A 30 9.11 -8.13 2.92
CA PRO A 30 10.00 -7.66 1.87
C PRO A 30 10.00 -8.60 0.65
N GLY A 31 10.03 -8.02 -0.55
CA GLY A 31 9.95 -8.75 -1.82
C GLY A 31 8.52 -9.10 -2.26
N GLN A 32 7.50 -8.87 -1.42
CA GLN A 32 6.11 -9.06 -1.81
C GLN A 32 5.58 -7.88 -2.63
N LYS A 33 4.56 -8.17 -3.43
CA LYS A 33 3.81 -7.18 -4.20
C LYS A 33 2.48 -6.87 -3.50
N ILE A 34 2.01 -5.65 -3.64
CA ILE A 34 0.66 -5.24 -3.26
C ILE A 34 -0.06 -4.88 -4.54
N LEU A 35 -1.17 -5.57 -4.80
CA LEU A 35 -2.03 -5.31 -5.94
C LEU A 35 -3.32 -4.66 -5.44
N PHE A 36 -3.49 -3.38 -5.74
CA PHE A 36 -4.75 -2.70 -5.54
C PHE A 36 -5.61 -2.88 -6.79
N ALA A 37 -6.82 -3.38 -6.61
CA ALA A 37 -7.80 -3.58 -7.68
C ALA A 37 -9.10 -2.89 -7.29
N GLY A 38 -9.64 -2.06 -8.17
CA GLY A 38 -10.82 -1.24 -7.87
C GLY A 38 -11.57 -0.77 -9.12
N PRO A 39 -12.32 0.34 -9.02
CA PRO A 39 -12.92 1.03 -10.17
C PRO A 39 -11.85 1.41 -11.21
N ASP A 40 -12.26 1.74 -12.44
CA ASP A 40 -11.34 2.02 -13.55
C ASP A 40 -10.27 3.07 -13.19
N GLU A 41 -10.66 4.13 -12.48
CA GLU A 41 -9.80 5.24 -12.08
C GLU A 41 -9.74 5.45 -10.55
N PHE A 42 -8.55 5.30 -9.98
CA PHE A 42 -8.23 5.68 -8.61
C PHE A 42 -6.74 5.99 -8.46
N ILE A 43 -6.35 6.58 -7.33
CA ILE A 43 -4.94 6.89 -7.04
C ILE A 43 -4.57 6.34 -5.67
N VAL A 44 -3.46 5.62 -5.59
CA VAL A 44 -2.81 5.27 -4.33
C VAL A 44 -1.70 6.29 -4.06
N THR A 45 -1.85 7.08 -3.00
CA THR A 45 -0.90 8.15 -2.64
C THR A 45 -0.25 7.87 -1.29
N PHE A 46 1.08 7.85 -1.22
CA PHE A 46 1.80 7.65 0.03
C PHE A 46 1.97 8.96 0.81
N LYS A 47 1.73 8.95 2.11
CA LYS A 47 1.82 10.14 2.96
C LYS A 47 3.22 10.35 3.51
N ASN A 48 3.49 11.54 4.06
CA ASN A 48 4.75 11.89 4.74
C ASN A 48 6.02 11.69 3.90
N LYS A 49 5.89 11.75 2.56
CA LYS A 49 6.98 11.46 1.60
C LYS A 49 7.58 10.05 1.77
N LYS A 50 6.85 9.13 2.40
CA LYS A 50 7.33 7.80 2.76
C LYS A 50 6.62 6.73 1.92
N SER A 51 7.34 6.09 1.00
CA SER A 51 6.78 5.04 0.13
C SER A 51 7.74 3.85 0.01
N PRO A 52 7.23 2.63 -0.18
CA PRO A 52 8.07 1.45 -0.40
C PRO A 52 8.69 1.43 -1.81
N ASN A 53 8.07 2.10 -2.80
CA ASN A 53 8.47 2.03 -4.22
C ASN A 53 9.06 3.36 -4.75
N ARG A 54 9.45 4.28 -3.86
CA ARG A 54 9.98 5.63 -4.17
C ARG A 54 9.01 6.54 -4.96
N LYS A 55 7.74 6.13 -5.13
CA LYS A 55 6.70 6.92 -5.81
C LYS A 55 5.61 7.29 -4.84
N ILE A 56 5.40 8.59 -4.68
CA ILE A 56 4.33 9.10 -3.81
C ILE A 56 2.96 8.85 -4.44
N SER A 57 2.76 9.24 -5.69
CA SER A 57 1.49 9.04 -6.39
C SER A 57 1.56 7.88 -7.37
N ASN A 58 0.59 6.98 -7.28
CA ASN A 58 0.49 5.78 -8.09
C ASN A 58 -0.94 5.71 -8.67
N PRO A 59 -1.21 6.38 -9.80
CA PRO A 59 -2.52 6.32 -10.46
C PRO A 59 -2.76 4.91 -11.03
N SER A 60 -4.03 4.48 -11.00
CA SER A 60 -4.45 3.21 -11.59
C SER A 60 -4.27 3.21 -13.10
N ARG A 61 -4.05 2.01 -13.64
CA ARG A 61 -4.13 1.73 -15.07
C ARG A 61 -5.07 0.55 -15.23
N ALA A 62 -6.22 0.77 -15.89
CA ALA A 62 -7.28 -0.22 -16.06
C ALA A 62 -7.72 -0.84 -14.71
N GLY A 63 -8.02 0.02 -13.72
CA GLY A 63 -8.47 -0.42 -12.40
C GLY A 63 -7.43 -1.13 -11.54
N VAL A 64 -6.14 -1.03 -11.88
CA VAL A 64 -5.07 -1.71 -11.14
C VAL A 64 -3.91 -0.77 -10.79
N VAL A 65 -3.44 -0.85 -9.54
CA VAL A 65 -2.15 -0.30 -9.09
C VAL A 65 -1.30 -1.42 -8.50
N LYS A 66 -0.05 -1.53 -8.94
CA LYS A 66 0.92 -2.49 -8.42
C LYS A 66 2.03 -1.76 -7.67
N ILE A 67 2.18 -2.06 -6.40
CA ILE A 67 3.28 -1.60 -5.55
C ILE A 67 4.18 -2.77 -5.24
N GLU A 68 5.49 -2.57 -5.36
CA GLU A 68 6.49 -3.58 -5.01
C GLU A 68 7.19 -3.13 -3.73
N VAL A 69 7.30 -4.06 -2.77
CA VAL A 69 8.09 -3.86 -1.55
C VAL A 69 9.48 -4.41 -1.82
N PRO A 70 10.53 -3.57 -1.85
CA PRO A 70 11.90 -4.05 -2.10
C PRO A 70 12.33 -5.10 -1.08
N VAL A 71 13.15 -6.07 -1.50
CA VAL A 71 13.70 -7.10 -0.61
C VAL A 71 14.60 -6.46 0.44
N GLU A 72 15.32 -5.43 0.03
CA GLU A 72 16.27 -4.65 0.80
C GLU A 72 15.61 -3.48 1.57
N ILE A 73 14.27 -3.41 1.68
CA ILE A 73 13.58 -2.26 2.28
C ILE A 73 14.06 -1.93 3.70
N PHE A 74 14.46 -2.92 4.49
CA PHE A 74 14.99 -2.72 5.84
C PHE A 74 16.46 -2.25 5.88
N LEU A 75 17.16 -2.26 4.74
CA LEU A 75 18.54 -1.80 4.60
C LEU A 75 18.60 -0.35 4.07
N GLN A 76 17.47 0.21 3.65
CA GLN A 76 17.39 1.58 3.14
C GLN A 76 17.59 2.57 4.30
N SER A 77 18.49 3.53 4.12
CA SER A 77 18.91 4.49 5.15
C SER A 77 17.75 5.19 5.86
N GLU A 78 16.68 5.48 5.11
CA GLU A 78 15.46 6.13 5.56
C GLU A 78 14.57 5.25 6.46
N PHE A 79 14.77 3.93 6.45
CA PHE A 79 13.92 2.95 7.13
C PHE A 79 14.64 2.12 8.20
N VAL A 80 15.98 2.06 8.17
CA VAL A 80 16.79 1.26 9.10
C VAL A 80 16.47 1.60 10.57
N GLU A 81 16.44 2.88 10.92
CA GLU A 81 16.22 3.32 12.30
C GLU A 81 14.80 3.02 12.79
N GLU A 82 13.78 3.20 11.94
CA GLU A 82 12.40 2.87 12.29
C GLU A 82 12.24 1.38 12.50
N TYR A 83 12.76 0.57 11.58
CA TYR A 83 12.68 -0.89 11.68
C TYR A 83 13.40 -1.40 12.94
N ARG A 84 14.57 -0.85 13.27
CA ARG A 84 15.33 -1.22 14.47
C ARG A 84 14.56 -0.96 15.76
N LYS A 85 13.80 0.13 15.82
CA LYS A 85 13.01 0.52 17.00
C LYS A 85 11.70 -0.24 17.11
N ASN A 86 11.04 -0.48 15.99
CA ASN A 86 9.64 -0.93 15.97
C ASN A 86 9.46 -2.39 15.52
N GLY A 87 10.48 -3.02 14.94
CA GLY A 87 10.39 -4.36 14.34
C GLY A 87 9.57 -4.42 13.05
N GLN A 88 9.07 -3.28 12.55
CA GLN A 88 8.24 -3.16 11.37
C GLN A 88 8.34 -1.76 10.76
N LEU A 89 7.93 -1.62 9.51
CA LEU A 89 7.77 -0.33 8.83
C LEU A 89 6.29 -0.07 8.55
N LYS A 90 5.84 1.14 8.84
CA LYS A 90 4.46 1.59 8.58
C LYS A 90 4.41 2.59 7.43
N PHE A 91 3.62 2.30 6.41
CA PHE A 91 3.40 3.18 5.27
C PHE A 91 1.94 3.62 5.23
N ASN A 92 1.71 4.87 5.64
CA ASN A 92 0.40 5.50 5.51
C ASN A 92 0.15 5.84 4.04
N TYR A 93 -1.03 5.49 3.54
CA TYR A 93 -1.42 5.81 2.18
C TYR A 93 -2.87 6.27 2.13
N GLY A 94 -3.19 7.07 1.13
CA GLY A 94 -4.54 7.45 0.76
C GLY A 94 -4.98 6.68 -0.48
N VAL A 95 -6.23 6.24 -0.51
CA VAL A 95 -6.91 5.77 -1.71
C VAL A 95 -7.88 6.85 -2.15
N ILE A 96 -7.59 7.51 -3.26
CA ILE A 96 -8.42 8.59 -3.81
C ILE A 96 -9.28 8.04 -4.94
N VAL A 97 -10.60 8.15 -4.78
CA VAL A 97 -11.61 7.82 -5.80
C VAL A 97 -12.61 8.95 -5.87
N ASN A 98 -12.88 9.49 -7.06
CA ASN A 98 -13.85 10.59 -7.26
C ASN A 98 -13.64 11.79 -6.33
N GLY A 99 -12.38 12.15 -6.04
CA GLY A 99 -12.04 13.25 -5.14
C GLY A 99 -12.25 12.99 -3.65
N LYS A 100 -12.68 11.78 -3.27
CA LYS A 100 -12.80 11.34 -1.87
C LYS A 100 -11.63 10.44 -1.52
N GLU A 101 -11.14 10.54 -0.28
CA GLU A 101 -9.96 9.85 0.21
C GLU A 101 -10.30 8.92 1.37
N LEU A 102 -9.68 7.74 1.38
CA LEU A 102 -9.63 6.82 2.52
C LEU A 102 -8.18 6.63 2.94
N ASP A 103 -7.92 6.57 4.26
CA ASP A 103 -6.57 6.56 4.85
C ASP A 103 -6.21 5.25 5.58
N PRO A 104 -6.00 4.15 4.86
CA PRO A 104 -5.48 2.89 5.40
C PRO A 104 -3.95 2.91 5.65
N GLU A 105 -3.44 1.80 6.20
CA GLU A 105 -2.01 1.60 6.48
C GLU A 105 -1.51 0.27 5.87
N ILE A 106 -0.27 0.28 5.37
CA ILE A 106 0.51 -0.92 5.03
C ILE A 106 1.57 -1.11 6.12
N ILE A 107 1.68 -2.33 6.61
CA ILE A 107 2.73 -2.76 7.53
C ILE A 107 3.66 -3.73 6.80
N VAL A 108 4.95 -3.41 6.80
CA VAL A 108 6.00 -4.30 6.32
C VAL A 108 6.76 -4.87 7.52
N ARG A 109 6.74 -6.19 7.70
CA ARG A 109 7.47 -6.87 8.80
C ARG A 109 8.03 -8.21 8.36
N ARG A 110 9.02 -8.73 9.09
CA ARG A 110 9.46 -10.12 8.93
C ARG A 110 8.48 -11.05 9.63
N LYS A 111 8.33 -12.26 9.10
CA LYS A 111 7.52 -13.32 9.71
C LYS A 111 8.16 -13.86 10.98
#